data_AF-A0A7W1TL07-F1
#
_entry.id   AF-A0A7W1TL07-F1
#
_cell.length_a   1.000
_cell.length_b   1.000
_cell.length_c   1.000
_cell.angle_alpha   90.00
_cell.angle_beta   90.00
_cell.angle_gamma   90.00
#
_symmetry.space_group_name_H-M   'P 1'
#
loop_
_entity.id
_entity.type
_entity.pdbx_description
1 polymer ?
#
loop_
_entity_poly.entity_id
_entity_poly.type
_entity_poly.pdbx_seq_one_letter_code
_entity_poly.pdbx_strand_id
1 'polypeptide(L)'
;MAMPTQTEHVERVEQTAQSSAGLPTRHLLSPDRTNLPALSWQHSRNGLALIIFAFLLMIPRLVNTGHLRAGLILLTISSCFMFFALWQRLYPFLIPACILLGLSIGVPLAALTGGVSVLWGLALGFLAILFLGRTFFNVQVPWPVYPAVPLFGVGMIIAVARLPLTLSNSSIWAALLVLGAGLCLLRGQKN
;
A
#
# COMPACT_ATOMS: atom_id res chain seq x y z
N MET A 1 42.61 53.03 -34.43
CA MET A 1 41.76 51.99 -35.04
C MET A 1 42.43 50.64 -34.81
N ALA A 2 42.01 49.94 -33.76
CA ALA A 2 42.15 48.49 -33.55
C ALA A 2 41.47 48.20 -32.20
N MET A 3 40.44 47.36 -32.26
CA MET A 3 39.49 47.06 -31.20
C MET A 3 39.93 45.72 -30.56
N PRO A 4 40.33 45.67 -29.28
CA PRO A 4 40.60 44.40 -28.62
C PRO A 4 39.28 43.74 -28.18
N THR A 5 38.97 42.71 -28.96
CA THR A 5 38.14 41.51 -28.75
C THR A 5 37.64 41.21 -27.33
N GLN A 6 36.31 41.06 -27.22
CA GLN A 6 35.48 40.67 -26.07
C GLN A 6 35.72 39.24 -25.50
N THR A 7 36.89 38.63 -25.69
CA THR A 7 37.10 37.20 -25.35
C THR A 7 37.44 36.94 -23.88
N GLU A 8 37.91 37.93 -23.12
CA GLU A 8 38.32 37.69 -21.70
C GLU A 8 37.15 37.55 -20.72
N HIS A 9 35.94 37.98 -21.09
CA HIS A 9 34.82 38.00 -20.13
C HIS A 9 34.03 36.68 -20.05
N VAL A 10 34.32 35.71 -20.94
CA VAL A 10 33.65 34.40 -20.97
C VAL A 10 34.39 33.35 -20.13
N GLU A 11 35.72 33.41 -20.05
CA GLU A 11 36.52 32.43 -19.28
C GLU A 11 36.35 32.55 -17.76
N ARG A 12 36.03 33.74 -17.25
CA ARG A 12 35.91 33.98 -15.80
C ARG A 12 34.65 33.36 -15.18
N VAL A 13 33.65 33.00 -15.99
CA VAL A 13 32.39 32.41 -15.49
C VAL A 13 32.52 30.88 -15.35
N GLU A 14 33.33 30.22 -16.19
CA GLU A 14 33.56 28.76 -16.09
C GLU A 14 34.46 28.35 -14.92
N GLN A 15 35.37 29.23 -14.45
CA GLN A 15 36.27 28.90 -13.33
C GLN A 15 35.58 28.95 -11.95
N THR A 16 34.43 29.61 -11.80
CA THR A 16 33.61 29.54 -10.58
C THR A 16 32.72 28.29 -10.50
N ALA A 17 32.63 27.49 -11.57
CA ALA A 17 31.96 26.19 -11.55
C ALA A 17 32.92 25.02 -11.20
N GLN A 18 34.20 25.31 -10.92
CA GLN A 18 35.22 24.35 -10.52
C GLN A 18 35.66 24.58 -9.06
N SER A 19 34.75 24.49 -8.09
CA SER A 19 35.15 24.30 -6.69
C SER A 19 34.03 23.75 -5.79
N SER A 20 33.76 22.45 -5.95
CA SER A 20 33.38 21.54 -4.85
C SER A 20 33.78 20.09 -5.14
N ALA A 21 34.71 19.87 -6.09
CA ALA A 21 35.24 18.56 -6.47
C ALA A 21 36.59 18.27 -5.78
N GLY A 22 36.71 18.64 -4.50
CA GLY A 22 37.93 18.48 -3.69
C GLY A 22 37.71 17.70 -2.40
N LEU A 23 36.55 17.09 -2.20
CA LEU A 23 36.37 16.11 -1.13
C LEU A 23 36.83 14.74 -1.65
N PRO A 24 37.76 14.05 -0.96
CA PRO A 24 38.15 12.70 -1.33
C PRO A 24 36.92 11.79 -1.21
N THR A 25 36.28 11.51 -2.33
CA THR A 25 35.26 10.48 -2.42
C THR A 25 35.94 9.15 -2.15
N ARG A 26 35.74 8.67 -0.92
CA ARG A 26 36.02 7.32 -0.46
C ARG A 26 35.64 6.34 -1.57
N HIS A 27 36.65 5.75 -2.22
CA HIS A 27 36.50 4.66 -3.18
C HIS A 27 35.85 3.48 -2.44
N LEU A 28 34.52 3.42 -2.47
CA LEU A 28 33.77 2.24 -2.07
C LEU A 28 33.94 1.23 -3.19
N LEU A 29 34.88 0.31 -2.96
CA LEU A 29 34.87 -1.09 -3.36
C LEU A 29 33.94 -1.40 -4.54
N SER A 30 34.52 -1.62 -5.72
CA SER A 30 33.85 -2.28 -6.84
C SER A 30 33.18 -3.56 -6.34
N PRO A 31 31.85 -3.74 -6.48
CA PRO A 31 31.26 -5.04 -6.30
C PRO A 31 31.63 -5.88 -7.52
N ASP A 32 32.41 -6.91 -7.24
CA ASP A 32 32.67 -8.06 -8.08
C ASP A 32 31.38 -8.52 -8.77
N ARG A 33 31.24 -8.25 -10.07
CA ARG A 33 30.14 -8.75 -10.91
C ARG A 33 30.46 -10.17 -11.36
N THR A 34 30.66 -11.07 -10.40
CA THR A 34 30.76 -12.51 -10.65
C THR A 34 29.71 -13.19 -9.80
N ASN A 35 28.47 -13.19 -10.30
CA ASN A 35 27.38 -14.14 -9.99
C ASN A 35 26.10 -13.59 -10.62
N LEU A 36 25.86 -13.91 -11.89
CA LEU A 36 24.53 -13.81 -12.47
C LEU A 36 23.74 -15.05 -11.99
N PRO A 37 22.76 -14.93 -11.07
CA PRO A 37 21.85 -16.02 -10.82
C PRO A 37 21.04 -16.26 -12.09
N ALA A 38 21.03 -17.52 -12.55
CA ALA A 38 20.20 -17.96 -13.66
C ALA A 38 18.77 -17.45 -13.46
N LEU A 39 18.27 -16.68 -14.43
CA LEU A 39 16.87 -16.33 -14.58
C LEU A 39 16.07 -17.62 -14.80
N SER A 40 15.75 -18.30 -13.71
CA SER A 40 14.75 -19.37 -13.69
C SER A 40 13.40 -18.70 -13.94
N TRP A 41 12.97 -18.78 -15.19
CA TRP A 41 11.63 -18.38 -15.63
C TRP A 41 10.64 -19.40 -15.08
N GLN A 42 10.35 -19.28 -13.79
CA GLN A 42 9.40 -20.12 -13.09
C GLN A 42 8.00 -19.77 -13.58
N HIS A 43 7.49 -20.63 -14.48
CA HIS A 43 6.17 -20.53 -15.10
C HIS A 43 5.10 -20.44 -14.00
N SER A 44 4.65 -19.22 -13.75
CA SER A 44 3.90 -18.87 -12.56
C SER A 44 2.40 -19.02 -12.79
N ARG A 45 1.78 -19.95 -12.04
CA ARG A 45 0.32 -20.11 -11.86
C ARG A 45 -0.43 -18.83 -11.43
N ASN A 46 0.29 -17.74 -11.16
CA ASN A 46 -0.27 -16.47 -10.70
C ASN A 46 -1.13 -15.75 -11.75
N GLY A 47 -0.97 -16.06 -13.05
CA GLY A 47 -1.77 -15.45 -14.11
C GLY A 47 -3.27 -15.77 -14.00
N LEU A 48 -3.61 -16.97 -13.53
CA LEU A 48 -5.01 -17.41 -13.39
C LEU A 48 -5.69 -16.73 -12.20
N ALA A 49 -4.94 -16.45 -11.12
CA ALA A 49 -5.42 -15.66 -9.99
C ALA A 49 -5.78 -14.22 -10.41
N LEU A 50 -4.99 -13.61 -11.30
CA LEU A 50 -5.27 -12.27 -11.83
C LEU A 50 -6.57 -12.22 -12.67
N ILE A 51 -6.87 -13.28 -13.41
CA ILE A 51 -8.09 -13.39 -14.23
C ILE A 51 -9.32 -13.59 -13.33
N ILE A 52 -9.24 -14.47 -12.33
CA ILE A 52 -10.34 -14.67 -11.36
C ILE A 52 -10.57 -13.39 -10.56
N PHE A 53 -9.51 -12.71 -10.15
CA PHE A 53 -9.61 -11.41 -9.47
C PHE A 53 -10.29 -10.37 -10.36
N ALA A 54 -9.91 -10.25 -11.63
CA ALA A 54 -10.56 -9.35 -12.58
C ALA A 54 -12.06 -9.67 -12.80
N PHE A 55 -12.43 -10.95 -12.81
CA PHE A 55 -13.82 -11.38 -12.95
C PHE A 55 -14.64 -11.09 -11.69
N LEU A 56 -14.06 -11.29 -10.51
CA LEU A 56 -14.67 -10.96 -9.23
C LEU A 56 -14.91 -9.44 -9.08
N LEU A 57 -14.04 -8.63 -9.68
CA LEU A 57 -14.16 -7.18 -9.75
C LEU A 57 -15.28 -6.67 -10.69
N MET A 58 -15.87 -7.53 -11.52
CA MET A 58 -16.97 -7.18 -12.42
C MET A 58 -18.34 -7.22 -11.72
N ILE A 59 -18.50 -8.00 -10.65
CA ILE A 59 -19.73 -8.20 -9.88
C ILE A 59 -20.32 -6.88 -9.30
N PRO A 60 -19.54 -5.93 -8.75
CA PRO A 60 -20.12 -4.70 -8.18
C PRO A 60 -20.67 -3.72 -9.23
N ARG A 61 -20.49 -3.95 -10.54
CA ARG A 61 -20.99 -3.05 -11.59
C ARG A 61 -22.52 -3.00 -11.74
N LEU A 62 -23.26 -3.89 -11.07
CA LEU A 62 -24.73 -3.97 -11.20
C LEU A 62 -25.50 -2.95 -10.35
N VAL A 63 -24.87 -2.18 -9.45
CA VAL A 63 -25.58 -1.29 -8.52
C VAL A 63 -25.26 0.17 -8.80
N ASN A 64 -26.23 0.87 -9.42
CA ASN A 64 -26.13 2.26 -9.86
C ASN A 64 -26.29 3.25 -8.70
N THR A 65 -25.29 3.38 -7.82
CA THR A 65 -25.21 4.47 -6.84
C THR A 65 -23.92 5.27 -7.06
N GLY A 66 -23.97 6.59 -6.88
CA GLY A 66 -22.83 7.48 -7.14
C GLY A 66 -21.56 7.10 -6.36
N HIS A 67 -21.71 6.56 -5.15
CA HIS A 67 -20.62 6.09 -4.29
C HIS A 67 -19.97 4.80 -4.84
N LEU A 68 -20.76 3.89 -5.41
CA LEU A 68 -20.25 2.71 -6.12
C LEU A 68 -19.45 3.09 -7.36
N ARG A 69 -19.89 4.11 -8.11
CA ARG A 69 -19.17 4.58 -9.31
C ARG A 69 -17.77 5.11 -8.96
N ALA A 70 -17.65 5.88 -7.89
CA ALA A 70 -16.36 6.36 -7.40
C ALA A 70 -15.43 5.19 -7.04
N GLY A 71 -15.94 4.18 -6.32
CA GLY A 71 -15.19 2.97 -6.01
C GLY A 71 -14.71 2.22 -7.26
N LEU A 72 -15.58 2.06 -8.27
CA LEU A 72 -15.24 1.40 -9.53
C LEU A 72 -14.15 2.12 -10.33
N ILE A 73 -14.15 3.46 -10.32
CA ILE A 73 -13.10 4.25 -10.97
C ILE A 73 -11.76 4.00 -10.26
N LEU A 74 -11.73 4.12 -8.93
CA LEU A 74 -10.54 3.85 -8.12
C LEU A 74 -10.02 2.43 -8.33
N LEU A 75 -10.92 1.46 -8.41
CA LEU A 75 -10.61 0.07 -8.67
C LEU A 75 -9.96 -0.13 -10.04
N THR A 76 -10.51 0.51 -11.08
CA THR A 76 -9.96 0.42 -12.45
C THR A 76 -8.54 0.99 -12.52
N ILE A 77 -8.32 2.14 -11.88
CA ILE A 77 -7.00 2.78 -11.79
C ILE A 77 -6.03 1.89 -10.99
N SER A 78 -6.46 1.39 -9.82
CA SER A 78 -5.71 0.46 -8.99
C SER A 78 -5.29 -0.79 -9.77
N SER A 79 -6.20 -1.37 -10.55
CA SER A 79 -5.91 -2.55 -11.38
C SER A 79 -4.82 -2.29 -12.42
N CYS A 80 -4.80 -1.10 -13.04
CA CYS A 80 -3.77 -0.71 -13.98
C CYS A 80 -2.38 -0.64 -13.30
N PHE A 81 -2.30 0.04 -12.14
CA PHE A 81 -1.06 0.12 -11.37
C PHE A 81 -0.61 -1.23 -10.83
N MET A 82 -1.54 -2.05 -10.35
CA MET A 82 -1.25 -3.38 -9.83
C MET A 82 -0.67 -4.27 -10.94
N PHE A 83 -1.28 -4.24 -12.13
CA PHE A 83 -0.78 -4.97 -13.29
C PHE A 83 0.64 -4.52 -13.65
N PHE A 84 0.88 -3.22 -13.72
CA PHE A 84 2.20 -2.67 -14.06
C PHE A 84 3.26 -2.99 -13.00
N ALA A 85 2.91 -2.88 -11.72
CA ALA A 85 3.78 -3.19 -10.59
C ALA A 85 4.23 -4.66 -10.64
N LEU A 86 3.31 -5.58 -10.92
CA LEU A 86 3.60 -7.01 -11.05
C LEU A 86 4.35 -7.35 -12.33
N TRP A 87 4.01 -6.71 -13.45
CA TRP A 87 4.66 -6.93 -14.75
C TRP A 87 6.13 -6.50 -14.75
N GLN A 88 6.41 -5.28 -14.28
CA GLN A 88 7.78 -4.74 -14.26
C GLN A 88 8.53 -5.06 -12.96
N ARG A 89 7.88 -5.72 -11.99
CA ARG A 89 8.41 -5.92 -10.62
C ARG A 89 8.94 -4.62 -10.00
N LEU A 90 8.19 -3.53 -10.15
CA LEU A 90 8.48 -2.23 -9.53
C LEU A 90 7.67 -2.01 -8.25
N TYR A 91 8.34 -2.15 -7.10
CA TYR A 91 7.74 -1.94 -5.78
C TYR A 91 7.07 -0.56 -5.57
N PRO A 92 7.62 0.58 -6.08
CA PRO A 92 7.01 1.90 -5.86
C PRO A 92 5.58 2.04 -6.40
N PHE A 93 5.22 1.31 -7.46
CA PHE A 93 3.88 1.34 -8.05
C PHE A 93 2.86 0.49 -7.29
N LEU A 94 3.33 -0.45 -6.47
CA LEU A 94 2.45 -1.27 -5.62
C LEU A 94 1.80 -0.44 -4.51
N ILE A 95 2.51 0.57 -4.00
CA ILE A 95 2.05 1.45 -2.93
C ILE A 95 0.74 2.17 -3.31
N PRO A 96 0.69 2.96 -4.40
CA PRO A 96 -0.55 3.59 -4.83
C PRO A 96 -1.60 2.57 -5.26
N ALA A 97 -1.21 1.44 -5.86
CA ALA A 97 -2.16 0.39 -6.26
C ALA A 97 -2.95 -0.13 -5.05
N CYS A 98 -2.27 -0.54 -3.97
CA CYS A 98 -2.93 -1.09 -2.78
C CYS A 98 -3.74 -0.05 -2.01
N ILE A 99 -3.28 1.21 -1.95
CA ILE A 99 -4.05 2.30 -1.30
C ILE A 99 -5.34 2.55 -2.07
N LEU A 100 -5.26 2.68 -3.41
CA LEU A 100 -6.43 2.86 -4.26
C LEU A 100 -7.37 1.66 -4.19
N LEU A 101 -6.83 0.44 -4.08
CA LEU A 101 -7.62 -0.78 -3.88
C LEU A 101 -8.40 -0.72 -2.56
N GLY A 102 -7.71 -0.39 -1.47
CA GLY A 102 -8.33 -0.22 -0.15
C GLY A 102 -9.44 0.84 -0.15
N LEU A 103 -9.19 1.99 -0.78
CA LEU A 103 -10.18 3.05 -0.94
C LEU A 103 -11.34 2.63 -1.84
N SER A 104 -11.09 1.87 -2.91
CA SER A 104 -12.15 1.39 -3.80
C SER A 104 -13.18 0.52 -3.08
N ILE A 105 -12.74 -0.20 -2.04
CA ILE A 105 -13.60 -1.00 -1.15
C ILE A 105 -14.24 -0.09 -0.09
N GLY A 106 -13.50 0.85 0.50
CA GLY A 106 -13.99 1.69 1.59
C GLY A 106 -15.01 2.76 1.17
N VAL A 107 -14.84 3.38 0.02
CA VAL A 107 -15.66 4.52 -0.46
C VAL A 107 -17.13 4.14 -0.70
N PRO A 108 -17.46 3.02 -1.38
CA PRO A 108 -18.85 2.61 -1.57
C PRO A 108 -19.59 2.35 -0.24
N LEU A 109 -18.88 1.86 0.77
CA LEU A 109 -19.45 1.57 2.09
C LEU A 109 -19.50 2.79 3.02
N ALA A 110 -18.85 3.90 2.65
CA ALA A 110 -18.76 5.10 3.49
C ALA A 110 -20.14 5.68 3.85
N ALA A 111 -21.11 5.60 2.93
CA ALA A 111 -22.47 6.05 3.16
C ALA A 111 -23.21 5.21 4.22
N LEU A 112 -22.90 3.91 4.30
CA LEU A 112 -23.54 2.99 5.27
C LEU A 112 -22.92 3.09 6.66
N THR A 113 -21.61 3.31 6.74
CA THR A 113 -20.87 3.31 8.02
C THR A 113 -20.53 4.71 8.53
N GLY A 114 -21.05 5.75 7.87
CA GLY A 114 -20.78 7.14 8.24
C GLY A 114 -19.30 7.53 8.13
N GLY A 115 -18.60 6.96 7.16
CA GLY A 115 -17.20 7.25 6.84
C GLY A 115 -16.17 6.28 7.45
N VAL A 116 -16.55 5.42 8.40
CA VAL A 116 -15.63 4.47 9.05
C VAL A 116 -15.01 3.48 8.07
N SER A 117 -15.78 3.04 7.07
CA SER A 117 -15.30 2.12 6.04
C SER A 117 -14.13 2.66 5.22
N VAL A 118 -13.98 3.98 5.12
CA VAL A 118 -12.83 4.58 4.42
C VAL A 118 -11.56 4.36 5.24
N LEU A 119 -11.59 4.59 6.55
CA LEU A 119 -10.45 4.36 7.45
C LEU A 119 -10.02 2.90 7.44
N TRP A 120 -10.98 1.97 7.51
CA TRP A 120 -10.70 0.54 7.42
C TRP A 120 -10.20 0.12 6.04
N GLY A 121 -10.80 0.63 4.97
CA GLY A 121 -10.34 0.36 3.60
C GLY A 121 -8.90 0.81 3.40
N LEU A 122 -8.54 1.99 3.89
CA LEU A 122 -7.19 2.54 3.82
C LEU A 122 -6.20 1.73 4.69
N ALA A 123 -6.60 1.33 5.90
CA ALA A 123 -5.81 0.43 6.75
C ALA A 123 -5.55 -0.93 6.07
N LEU A 124 -6.58 -1.52 5.44
CA LEU A 124 -6.44 -2.74 4.65
C LEU A 124 -5.55 -2.53 3.42
N GLY A 125 -5.61 -1.37 2.77
CA GLY A 125 -4.71 -1.00 1.68
C GLY A 125 -3.24 -1.00 2.12
N PHE A 126 -2.92 -0.39 3.26
CA PHE A 126 -1.56 -0.43 3.82
C PHE A 126 -1.13 -1.84 4.24
N LEU A 127 -2.02 -2.63 4.84
CA LEU A 127 -1.72 -4.01 5.21
C LEU A 127 -1.49 -4.89 3.97
N ALA A 128 -2.23 -4.64 2.88
CA ALA A 128 -2.05 -5.30 1.61
C ALA A 128 -0.67 -4.99 1.00
N ILE A 129 -0.12 -3.78 1.15
CA ILE A 129 1.26 -3.47 0.73
C ILE A 129 2.26 -4.41 1.41
N LEU A 130 2.10 -4.63 2.72
CA LEU A 130 3.00 -5.50 3.47
C LEU A 130 2.88 -6.96 3.00
N PHE A 131 1.67 -7.46 2.80
CA PHE A 131 1.45 -8.83 2.35
C PHE A 131 1.94 -9.05 0.91
N LEU A 132 1.52 -8.19 -0.04
CA LEU A 132 1.94 -8.29 -1.44
C LEU A 132 3.43 -7.99 -1.64
N GLY A 133 3.97 -7.02 -0.91
CA GLY A 133 5.40 -6.71 -0.93
C GLY A 133 6.26 -7.89 -0.51
N ARG A 134 5.83 -8.62 0.52
CA ARG A 134 6.51 -9.84 0.98
C ARG A 134 6.33 -11.00 -0.01
N THR A 135 5.13 -11.25 -0.51
CA THR A 135 4.86 -12.42 -1.36
C THR A 135 5.41 -12.29 -2.77
N PHE A 136 5.34 -11.11 -3.40
CA PHE A 136 5.75 -10.92 -4.79
C PHE A 136 7.13 -10.29 -4.97
N PHE A 137 7.58 -9.46 -4.02
CA PHE A 137 8.82 -8.69 -4.14
C PHE A 137 9.88 -9.08 -3.10
N ASN A 138 9.54 -9.95 -2.15
CA ASN A 138 10.41 -10.35 -1.03
C ASN A 138 10.97 -9.16 -0.24
N VAL A 139 10.22 -8.05 -0.19
CA VAL A 139 10.61 -6.84 0.53
C VAL A 139 10.06 -6.90 1.96
N GLN A 140 10.95 -6.80 2.94
CA GLN A 140 10.60 -6.85 4.37
C GLN A 140 10.64 -5.47 5.02
N VAL A 141 9.88 -4.52 4.48
CA VAL A 141 9.81 -3.17 5.06
C VAL A 141 8.59 -3.04 5.99
N PRO A 142 8.76 -2.70 7.28
CA PRO A 142 7.66 -2.62 8.24
C PRO A 142 6.85 -1.32 8.14
N TRP A 143 7.28 -0.35 7.31
CA TRP A 143 6.68 0.98 7.29
C TRP A 143 5.16 1.03 7.06
N PRO A 144 4.52 0.14 6.26
CA PRO A 144 3.06 0.19 6.06
C PRO A 144 2.26 -0.07 7.34
N VAL A 145 2.86 -0.69 8.36
CA VAL A 145 2.20 -0.96 9.64
C VAL A 145 1.92 0.33 10.41
N TYR A 146 2.86 1.30 10.36
CA TYR A 146 2.74 2.54 11.13
C TYR A 146 1.48 3.35 10.83
N PRO A 147 1.06 3.56 9.56
CA PRO A 147 -0.23 4.21 9.28
C PRO A 147 -1.42 3.25 9.42
N ALA A 148 -1.25 1.95 9.15
CA ALA A 148 -2.36 0.99 9.21
C ALA A 148 -2.96 0.87 10.63
N VAL A 149 -2.11 0.77 11.66
CA VAL A 149 -2.54 0.62 13.06
C VAL A 149 -3.38 1.79 13.57
N PRO A 150 -2.98 3.07 13.47
CA PRO A 150 -3.79 4.20 13.93
C PRO A 150 -5.05 4.37 13.08
N LEU A 151 -5.00 4.18 11.76
CA LEU A 151 -6.21 4.24 10.92
C LEU A 151 -7.24 3.19 11.34
N PHE A 152 -6.78 1.97 11.61
CA PHE A 152 -7.62 0.90 12.10
C PHE A 152 -8.16 1.21 13.50
N GLY A 153 -7.30 1.68 14.41
CA GLY A 153 -7.67 2.03 15.79
C GLY A 153 -8.70 3.16 15.85
N VAL A 154 -8.49 4.24 15.11
CA VAL A 154 -9.44 5.36 14.99
C VAL A 154 -10.75 4.88 14.37
N GLY A 155 -10.68 4.07 13.31
CA GLY A 155 -11.86 3.46 12.71
C GLY A 155 -12.65 2.62 13.71
N MET A 156 -11.97 1.81 14.52
CA MET A 156 -12.59 1.01 15.59
C MET A 156 -13.25 1.87 16.67
N ILE A 157 -12.59 2.93 17.14
CA ILE A 157 -13.15 3.84 18.15
C ILE A 157 -14.42 4.50 17.62
N ILE A 158 -14.39 5.00 16.39
CA ILE A 158 -15.57 5.64 15.78
C ILE A 158 -16.68 4.61 15.55
N ALA A 159 -16.35 3.39 15.11
CA ALA A 159 -17.32 2.31 14.95
C ALA A 159 -18.05 2.02 16.26
N VAL A 160 -17.30 1.87 17.36
CA VAL A 160 -17.84 1.61 18.69
C VAL A 160 -18.67 2.79 19.20
N ALA A 161 -18.19 4.02 18.99
CA ALA A 161 -18.90 5.24 19.41
C ALA A 161 -20.22 5.47 18.65
N ARG A 162 -20.36 4.92 17.43
CA ARG A 162 -21.56 5.04 16.60
C ARG A 162 -22.56 3.88 16.78
N LEU A 163 -22.24 2.88 17.60
CA LEU A 163 -23.22 1.87 17.95
C LEU A 163 -24.37 2.53 18.73
N PRO A 164 -25.64 2.28 18.36
CA PRO A 164 -26.76 2.79 19.13
C PRO A 164 -26.62 2.25 20.56
N LEU A 165 -26.61 3.17 21.54
CA LEU A 165 -26.41 2.90 22.97
C LEU A 165 -27.38 1.86 23.56
N THR A 166 -28.41 1.45 22.82
CA THR A 166 -29.29 0.32 23.16
C THR A 166 -28.58 -1.04 23.14
N LEU A 167 -27.46 -1.19 22.42
CA LEU A 167 -26.56 -2.35 22.48
C LEU A 167 -25.52 -2.25 23.60
N SER A 168 -25.43 -1.13 24.34
CA SER A 168 -24.48 -0.98 25.46
C SER A 168 -24.74 -2.00 26.58
N ASN A 169 -26.01 -2.32 26.85
CA ASN A 169 -26.36 -3.37 27.80
C ASN A 169 -26.07 -4.79 27.28
N SER A 170 -26.12 -5.03 25.96
CA SER A 170 -25.84 -6.35 25.38
C SER A 170 -24.36 -6.57 25.03
N SER A 171 -23.56 -5.50 24.86
CA SER A 171 -22.13 -5.62 24.57
C SER A 171 -21.34 -6.14 25.77
N ILE A 172 -21.79 -5.81 26.98
CA ILE A 172 -21.26 -6.37 28.24
C ILE A 172 -21.51 -7.89 28.27
N TRP A 173 -22.69 -8.34 27.85
CA TRP A 173 -23.03 -9.78 27.76
C TRP A 173 -22.24 -10.50 26.65
N ALA A 174 -22.04 -9.87 25.50
CA ALA A 174 -21.22 -10.43 24.43
C ALA A 174 -19.75 -10.53 24.83
N ALA A 175 -19.21 -9.51 25.50
CA ALA A 175 -17.86 -9.54 26.06
C ALA A 175 -17.72 -10.65 27.11
N LEU A 176 -18.71 -10.82 27.99
CA LEU A 176 -18.77 -11.92 28.97
C LEU A 176 -18.87 -13.30 28.32
N LEU A 177 -19.63 -13.45 27.22
CA LEU A 177 -19.72 -14.71 26.47
C LEU A 177 -18.42 -15.03 25.74
N VAL A 178 -17.72 -14.03 25.18
CA VAL A 178 -16.41 -14.24 24.55
C VAL A 178 -15.35 -14.59 25.60
N LEU A 179 -15.37 -13.93 26.76
CA LEU A 179 -14.48 -14.28 27.88
C LEU A 179 -14.80 -15.68 28.42
N GLY A 180 -16.08 -16.02 28.56
CA GLY A 180 -16.56 -17.33 29.00
C GLY A 180 -16.23 -18.44 28.00
N ALA A 181 -16.40 -18.20 26.70
CA ALA A 181 -16.02 -19.13 25.64
C ALA A 181 -14.49 -19.34 25.59
N GLY A 182 -13.72 -18.27 25.79
CA GLY A 182 -12.26 -18.35 25.93
C GLY A 182 -11.82 -19.19 27.13
N LEU A 183 -12.46 -19.02 28.28
CA LEU A 183 -12.23 -19.83 29.48
C LEU A 183 -12.66 -21.30 29.31
N CYS A 184 -13.76 -21.56 28.60
CA CYS A 184 -14.23 -22.92 28.32
C CYS A 184 -13.29 -23.67 27.37
N LEU A 185 -12.80 -22.99 26.32
CA LEU A 185 -11.80 -23.55 25.40
C LEU A 185 -10.46 -23.82 26.10
N LEU A 186 -10.05 -22.95 27.02
CA LEU A 186 -8.83 -23.16 27.81
C LEU A 186 -8.95 -24.33 28.80
N ARG A 187 -10.17 -24.61 29.28
CA ARG A 187 -10.46 -25.77 30.15
C ARG A 187 -10.59 -27.08 29.36
N GLY A 188 -10.98 -27.01 28.09
CA GLY A 188 -11.06 -28.15 27.17
C GLY A 188 -9.71 -28.67 26.66
N GLN A 189 -8.63 -27.90 26.76
CA GLN A 189 -7.26 -28.33 26.40
C GLN A 189 -6.53 -29.13 27.49
N LYS A 190 -7.16 -29.34 28.66
CA LYS A 190 -6.54 -30.01 29.81
C LYS A 190 -7.09 -31.42 30.10
N ASN A 191 -7.92 -31.98 29.23
CA ASN A 191 -8.30 -33.40 29.21
C ASN A 191 -7.72 -34.08 27.97
#